data_AF-A9PIJ6-F1
#
_entry.id   AF-A9PIJ6-F1
#
_cell.length_a   1.000
_cell.length_b   1.000
_cell.length_c   1.000
_cell.angle_alpha   90.00
_cell.angle_beta   90.00
_cell.angle_gamma   90.00
#
_symmetry.space_group_name_H-M   'P 1'
#
loop_
_entity.id
_entity.type
_entity.pdbx_description
1 polymer ?
#
loop_
_entity_poly.entity_id
_entity_poly.type
_entity_poly.pdbx_seq_one_letter_code
_entity_poly.pdbx_strand_id
1 'polypeptide(L)'
;MQFVTGASFLGAVYSDYLASAGRNLNCAAGNVAPSQLLTFAKSQVDYILGDNPRATSYMVGYGNNYPRQVHHRGSSIVSYKVDPTFVSCRGGYATWFSRKGSDPNLLTGAIVGGPDAYDNFADERDNYEQTEPATYNNAPLLGLLARLSGGHGGYNQLLPVVVPGPIEKKPAPQSKVTPAPASTSAPISIAQKMTTTWIAKGKTYYRYSITVTNKSAKELKDIKLSISKLYGPLWGLTKSGNSYAFPSWMSSLPAGKSLEFVYIHSASAADISVSSYSLT
;
A
#
# COMPACT_ATOMS: atom_id res chain seq x y z
N MET A 1 -11.17 -15.06 -10.84
CA MET A 1 -10.07 -14.30 -10.20
C MET A 1 -9.99 -14.51 -8.71
N GLN A 2 -11.09 -14.71 -7.99
CA GLN A 2 -11.11 -15.04 -6.55
C GLN A 2 -10.00 -15.98 -6.09
N PHE A 3 -9.86 -17.14 -6.73
CA PHE A 3 -8.86 -18.14 -6.35
C PHE A 3 -7.44 -17.70 -6.67
N VAL A 4 -7.24 -17.06 -7.82
CA VAL A 4 -5.94 -16.59 -8.28
C VAL A 4 -5.38 -15.55 -7.31
N THR A 5 -6.18 -14.57 -6.90
CA THR A 5 -5.72 -13.53 -5.96
C THR A 5 -5.41 -14.10 -4.58
N GLY A 6 -6.25 -15.01 -4.07
CA GLY A 6 -6.02 -15.71 -2.80
C GLY A 6 -4.77 -16.61 -2.80
N ALA A 7 -4.63 -17.46 -3.81
CA ALA A 7 -3.50 -18.37 -3.95
C ALA A 7 -2.18 -17.61 -4.16
N SER A 8 -2.19 -16.53 -4.96
CA SER A 8 -1.00 -15.72 -5.20
C SER A 8 -0.57 -14.96 -3.95
N PHE A 9 -1.51 -14.44 -3.18
CA PHE A 9 -1.22 -13.82 -1.89
C PHE A 9 -0.57 -14.82 -0.93
N LEU A 10 -1.17 -16.01 -0.78
CA LEU A 10 -0.61 -17.06 0.09
C LEU A 10 0.77 -17.52 -0.40
N GLY A 11 0.95 -17.67 -1.72
CA GLY A 11 2.24 -18.04 -2.32
C GLY A 11 3.33 -17.00 -2.03
N ALA A 12 3.01 -15.71 -2.12
CA ALA A 12 3.95 -14.64 -1.78
C ALA A 12 4.31 -14.64 -0.28
N VAL A 13 3.31 -14.79 0.60
CA VAL A 13 3.54 -14.90 2.05
C VAL A 13 4.41 -16.12 2.37
N TYR A 14 4.08 -17.28 1.79
CA TYR A 14 4.81 -18.50 2.05
C TYR A 14 6.24 -18.46 1.48
N SER A 15 6.45 -17.80 0.34
CA SER A 15 7.79 -17.50 -0.16
C SER A 15 8.62 -16.74 0.87
N ASP A 16 8.09 -15.66 1.44
CA ASP A 16 8.80 -14.88 2.45
C ASP A 16 9.12 -15.72 3.70
N TYR A 17 8.18 -16.56 4.13
CA TYR A 17 8.40 -17.50 5.23
C TYR A 17 9.55 -18.47 4.93
N LEU A 18 9.56 -19.10 3.76
CA LEU A 18 10.60 -20.03 3.35
C LEU A 18 11.97 -19.35 3.24
N ALA A 19 12.01 -18.16 2.65
CA ALA A 19 13.22 -17.33 2.59
C ALA A 19 13.74 -17.01 4.00
N SER A 20 12.85 -16.67 4.93
CA SER A 20 13.18 -16.40 6.33
C SER A 20 13.72 -17.63 7.07
N ALA A 21 13.20 -18.81 6.73
CA ALA A 21 13.62 -20.08 7.29
C ALA A 21 14.89 -20.65 6.64
N GLY A 22 15.38 -20.07 5.54
CA GLY A 22 16.47 -20.65 4.73
C GLY A 22 16.08 -21.99 4.12
N ARG A 23 14.80 -22.15 3.72
CA ARG A 23 14.23 -23.40 3.19
C ARG A 23 13.67 -23.19 1.79
N ASN A 24 13.52 -24.31 1.08
CA ASN A 24 12.77 -24.40 -0.17
C ASN A 24 11.45 -25.12 0.07
N LEU A 25 10.49 -24.91 -0.83
CA LEU A 25 9.27 -25.72 -0.88
C LEU A 25 9.63 -27.05 -1.56
N ASN A 26 9.42 -28.16 -0.86
CA ASN A 26 9.66 -29.50 -1.39
C ASN A 26 8.37 -30.06 -1.98
N CYS A 27 8.36 -30.33 -3.29
CA CYS A 27 7.25 -30.97 -4.00
C CYS A 27 7.70 -32.33 -4.56
N ALA A 28 6.74 -33.21 -4.86
CA ALA A 28 7.03 -34.51 -5.47
C ALA A 28 7.80 -34.40 -6.80
N ALA A 29 7.55 -33.33 -7.57
CA ALA A 29 8.20 -33.03 -8.84
C ALA A 29 9.54 -32.27 -8.70
N GLY A 30 9.95 -31.90 -7.48
CA GLY A 30 11.20 -31.17 -7.24
C GLY A 30 11.07 -30.04 -6.22
N ASN A 31 12.20 -29.40 -5.93
CA ASN A 31 12.27 -28.29 -4.98
C ASN A 31 12.04 -26.96 -5.69
N VAL A 32 11.22 -26.10 -5.08
CA VAL A 32 10.92 -24.74 -5.54
C VAL A 32 11.56 -23.75 -4.58
N ALA A 33 12.45 -22.91 -5.10
CA ALA A 33 13.07 -21.84 -4.32
C ALA A 33 12.03 -20.75 -3.96
N PRO A 34 12.19 -20.05 -2.83
CA PRO A 34 11.31 -18.94 -2.45
C PRO A 34 11.13 -17.91 -3.58
N SER A 35 12.24 -17.51 -4.23
CA SER A 35 12.21 -16.56 -5.35
C SER A 35 11.37 -17.04 -6.52
N GLN A 36 11.36 -18.34 -6.83
CA GLN A 36 10.52 -18.93 -7.87
C GLN A 36 9.05 -18.87 -7.49
N LEU A 37 8.71 -19.16 -6.23
CA LEU A 37 7.34 -19.06 -5.74
C LEU A 37 6.81 -17.61 -5.75
N LEU A 38 7.64 -16.63 -5.37
CA LEU A 38 7.28 -15.21 -5.48
C LEU A 38 7.13 -14.76 -6.94
N THR A 39 8.00 -15.23 -7.83
CA THR A 39 7.92 -14.95 -9.28
C THR A 39 6.62 -15.51 -9.86
N PHE A 40 6.22 -16.71 -9.46
CA PHE A 40 4.94 -17.28 -9.83
C PHE A 40 3.77 -16.40 -9.35
N ALA A 41 3.75 -16.01 -8.06
CA ALA A 41 2.71 -15.11 -7.54
C ALA A 41 2.66 -13.77 -8.29
N LYS A 42 3.82 -13.20 -8.65
CA LYS A 42 3.89 -11.98 -9.48
C LYS A 42 3.28 -12.19 -10.86
N SER A 43 3.58 -13.31 -11.53
CA SER A 43 3.02 -13.60 -12.87
C SER A 43 1.49 -13.59 -12.89
N GLN A 44 0.86 -14.00 -11.79
CA GLN A 44 -0.59 -13.96 -11.66
C GLN A 44 -1.13 -12.54 -11.52
N VAL A 45 -0.39 -11.65 -10.84
CA VAL A 45 -0.71 -10.22 -10.80
C VAL A 45 -0.52 -9.58 -12.16
N ASP A 46 0.58 -9.89 -12.86
CA ASP A 46 0.83 -9.39 -14.21
C ASP A 46 -0.31 -9.81 -15.14
N TYR A 47 -0.75 -11.07 -15.08
CA TYR A 47 -1.91 -11.58 -15.81
C TYR A 47 -3.20 -10.79 -15.49
N ILE A 48 -3.50 -10.56 -14.21
CA ILE A 48 -4.67 -9.76 -13.78
C ILE A 48 -4.62 -8.34 -14.36
N LEU A 49 -3.43 -7.75 -14.46
CA LEU A 49 -3.22 -6.37 -14.87
C LEU A 49 -3.03 -6.19 -16.38
N GLY A 50 -3.02 -7.28 -17.16
CA GLY A 50 -3.06 -7.23 -18.63
C GLY A 50 -2.02 -8.08 -19.35
N ASP A 51 -1.12 -8.79 -18.66
CA ASP A 51 -0.19 -9.74 -19.28
C ASP A 51 -0.88 -11.09 -19.54
N ASN A 52 -1.84 -11.05 -20.45
CA ASN A 52 -2.65 -12.19 -20.87
C ASN A 52 -2.91 -12.13 -22.38
N PRO A 53 -3.37 -13.23 -23.03
CA PRO A 53 -3.54 -13.28 -24.48
C PRO A 53 -4.48 -12.20 -25.06
N ARG A 54 -5.34 -11.61 -24.23
CA ARG A 54 -6.29 -10.56 -24.62
C ARG A 54 -5.78 -9.14 -24.36
N ALA A 55 -4.57 -8.98 -23.79
CA ALA A 55 -4.04 -7.70 -23.35
C ALA A 55 -5.08 -6.87 -22.55
N THR A 56 -5.88 -7.54 -21.70
CA THR A 56 -7.02 -6.96 -20.98
C THR A 56 -6.73 -6.96 -19.49
N SER A 57 -6.75 -5.80 -18.84
CA SER A 57 -6.73 -5.71 -17.38
C SER A 57 -8.09 -6.15 -16.83
N TYR A 58 -8.09 -7.13 -15.92
CA TYR A 58 -9.27 -7.51 -15.14
C TYR A 58 -9.48 -6.63 -13.90
N MET A 59 -8.64 -5.60 -13.73
CA MET A 59 -8.86 -4.50 -12.80
C MET A 59 -9.49 -3.30 -13.53
N VAL A 60 -10.71 -2.96 -13.13
CA VAL A 60 -11.48 -1.86 -13.70
C VAL A 60 -10.73 -0.54 -13.52
N GLY A 61 -10.56 0.23 -14.60
CA GLY A 61 -9.88 1.52 -14.57
C GLY A 61 -8.35 1.45 -14.60
N TYR A 62 -7.76 0.26 -14.72
CA TYR A 62 -6.31 0.08 -14.85
C TYR A 62 -5.92 -0.32 -16.27
N GLY A 63 -4.85 0.27 -16.80
CA GLY A 63 -4.38 0.02 -18.17
C GLY A 63 -5.26 0.63 -19.26
N ASN A 64 -4.95 0.31 -20.51
CA ASN A 64 -5.65 0.88 -21.68
C ASN A 64 -6.92 0.08 -22.06
N ASN A 65 -7.02 -1.17 -21.65
CA ASN A 65 -8.11 -2.08 -21.97
C ASN A 65 -8.58 -2.80 -20.70
N TYR A 66 -9.85 -2.61 -20.33
CA TYR A 66 -10.45 -3.15 -19.09
C TYR A 66 -11.98 -3.21 -19.19
N PRO A 67 -12.66 -4.06 -18.38
CA PRO A 67 -14.11 -4.20 -18.37
C PRO A 67 -14.87 -2.89 -18.17
N ARG A 68 -15.92 -2.68 -18.96
CA ARG A 68 -16.78 -1.50 -18.97
C ARG A 68 -18.23 -1.81 -18.62
N GLN A 69 -18.63 -3.08 -18.57
CA GLN A 69 -19.97 -3.54 -18.24
C GLN A 69 -19.93 -4.50 -17.05
N VAL A 70 -19.52 -3.98 -15.90
CA VAL A 70 -19.34 -4.72 -14.66
C VAL A 70 -20.71 -5.04 -14.04
N HIS A 71 -20.90 -6.25 -13.51
CA HIS A 71 -22.13 -6.64 -12.79
C HIS A 71 -22.23 -5.92 -11.44
N HIS A 72 -22.43 -4.59 -11.45
CA HIS A 72 -22.48 -3.79 -10.23
C HIS A 72 -23.50 -2.66 -10.35
N ARG A 73 -24.58 -2.73 -9.56
CA ARG A 73 -25.71 -1.78 -9.62
C ARG A 73 -25.28 -0.32 -9.49
N GLY A 74 -24.40 -0.01 -8.53
CA GLY A 74 -23.89 1.35 -8.34
C GLY A 74 -22.96 1.82 -9.46
N SER A 75 -22.40 0.90 -10.26
CA SER A 75 -21.59 1.22 -11.43
C SER A 75 -22.49 1.47 -12.64
N SER A 76 -23.47 0.58 -12.85
CA SER A 76 -24.34 0.54 -14.03
C SER A 76 -25.47 1.55 -14.03
N ILE A 77 -25.99 1.96 -12.88
CA ILE A 77 -27.08 2.93 -12.75
C ILE A 77 -26.48 4.33 -12.68
N VAL A 78 -27.04 5.30 -13.42
CA VAL A 78 -26.59 6.71 -13.36
C VAL A 78 -26.48 7.23 -11.93
N SER A 79 -25.43 8.00 -11.65
CA SER A 79 -25.27 8.64 -10.34
C SER A 79 -26.40 9.62 -10.06
N TYR A 80 -26.88 9.62 -8.81
CA TYR A 80 -27.85 10.61 -8.30
C TYR A 80 -27.40 12.06 -8.53
N LYS A 81 -26.08 12.32 -8.57
CA LYS A 81 -25.53 13.65 -8.84
C LYS A 81 -25.73 14.12 -10.29
N VAL A 82 -25.96 13.18 -11.21
CA VAL A 82 -26.18 13.44 -12.64
C VAL A 82 -27.66 13.45 -12.94
N ASP A 83 -28.40 12.45 -12.44
CA ASP A 83 -29.85 12.36 -12.56
C ASP A 83 -30.45 11.96 -11.20
N PRO A 84 -31.18 12.86 -10.53
CA PRO A 84 -31.76 12.58 -9.21
C PRO A 84 -33.04 11.75 -9.30
N THR A 85 -33.50 11.37 -10.50
CA THR A 85 -34.70 10.55 -10.70
C THR A 85 -34.59 9.23 -9.96
N PHE A 86 -35.61 8.89 -9.18
CA PHE A 86 -35.62 7.65 -8.41
C PHE A 86 -35.62 6.42 -9.33
N VAL A 87 -34.62 5.56 -9.17
CA VAL A 87 -34.53 4.27 -9.86
C VAL A 87 -35.01 3.16 -8.92
N SER A 88 -36.23 2.66 -9.15
CA SER A 88 -36.76 1.51 -8.41
C SER A 88 -36.00 0.23 -8.74
N CYS A 89 -36.14 -0.84 -7.93
CA CYS A 89 -35.49 -2.13 -8.22
C CYS A 89 -35.87 -2.69 -9.61
N ARG A 90 -37.17 -2.68 -9.95
CA ARG A 90 -37.65 -3.14 -11.27
C ARG A 90 -37.24 -2.19 -12.39
N GLY A 91 -37.23 -0.88 -12.15
CA GLY A 91 -36.74 0.11 -13.13
C GLY A 91 -35.23 -0.03 -13.38
N GLY A 92 -34.46 -0.30 -12.33
CA GLY A 92 -33.04 -0.66 -12.39
C GLY A 92 -32.78 -1.82 -13.34
N TYR A 93 -33.53 -2.90 -13.15
CA TYR A 93 -33.44 -4.08 -14.00
C TYR A 93 -33.87 -3.80 -15.46
N ALA A 94 -35.01 -3.13 -15.65
CA ALA A 94 -35.55 -2.88 -16.99
C ALA A 94 -34.68 -1.93 -17.83
N THR A 95 -34.07 -0.91 -17.19
CA THR A 95 -33.38 0.18 -17.90
C THR A 95 -31.86 0.01 -17.89
N TRP A 96 -31.27 -0.43 -16.78
CA TRP A 96 -29.82 -0.35 -16.56
C TRP A 96 -29.12 -1.69 -16.65
N PHE A 97 -29.76 -2.78 -16.23
CA PHE A 97 -29.13 -4.11 -16.23
C PHE A 97 -28.78 -4.59 -17.65
N SER A 98 -29.73 -4.50 -18.58
CA SER A 98 -29.59 -4.96 -19.98
C SER A 98 -28.98 -3.92 -20.93
N ARG A 99 -28.66 -2.71 -20.46
CA ARG A 99 -28.09 -1.64 -21.27
C ARG A 99 -26.72 -2.04 -21.82
N LYS A 100 -26.54 -2.03 -23.15
CA LYS A 100 -25.28 -2.43 -23.82
C LYS A 100 -24.16 -1.39 -23.77
N GLY A 101 -24.45 -0.19 -23.27
CA GLY A 101 -23.43 0.85 -23.07
C GLY A 101 -22.61 0.61 -21.81
N SER A 102 -21.42 1.20 -21.79
CA SER A 102 -20.55 1.23 -20.61
C SER A 102 -21.27 1.75 -19.37
N ASP A 103 -20.84 1.25 -18.22
CA ASP A 103 -21.29 1.69 -16.92
C ASP A 103 -21.01 3.20 -16.74
N PRO A 104 -22.01 4.00 -16.35
CA PRO A 104 -21.86 5.44 -16.18
C PRO A 104 -20.92 5.82 -15.04
N ASN A 105 -20.75 4.97 -14.03
CA ASN A 105 -19.83 5.21 -12.92
C ASN A 105 -18.72 4.17 -12.96
N LEU A 106 -17.49 4.60 -13.20
CA LEU A 106 -16.33 3.71 -13.23
C LEU A 106 -16.05 3.13 -11.83
N LEU A 107 -16.10 1.81 -11.69
CA LEU A 107 -15.80 1.11 -10.44
C LEU A 107 -14.28 0.88 -10.27
N THR A 108 -13.52 1.97 -10.21
CA THR A 108 -12.05 1.95 -10.23
C THR A 108 -11.45 1.01 -9.19
N GLY A 109 -10.53 0.15 -9.64
CA GLY A 109 -9.80 -0.80 -8.80
C GLY A 109 -10.54 -2.11 -8.53
N ALA A 110 -11.80 -2.26 -8.96
CA ALA A 110 -12.53 -3.51 -8.80
C ALA A 110 -11.92 -4.64 -9.65
N ILE A 111 -11.77 -5.83 -9.04
CA ILE A 111 -11.34 -7.04 -9.73
C ILE A 111 -12.58 -7.87 -10.07
N VAL A 112 -12.83 -8.03 -11.36
CA VAL A 112 -13.94 -8.84 -11.87
C VAL A 112 -13.64 -10.34 -11.77
N GLY A 113 -14.66 -11.18 -11.99
CA GLY A 113 -14.55 -12.63 -12.04
C GLY A 113 -13.45 -13.14 -12.99
N GLY A 114 -13.22 -12.47 -14.12
CA GLY A 114 -12.15 -12.80 -15.07
C GLY A 114 -12.56 -13.84 -16.12
N PRO A 115 -11.61 -14.35 -16.92
CA PRO A 115 -11.90 -15.18 -18.07
C PRO A 115 -12.22 -16.63 -17.68
N ASP A 116 -12.69 -17.40 -18.67
CA ASP A 116 -12.81 -18.85 -18.59
C ASP A 116 -11.44 -19.56 -18.68
N ALA A 117 -11.47 -20.90 -18.71
CA ALA A 117 -10.27 -21.73 -18.79
C ALA A 117 -9.48 -21.63 -20.11
N TYR A 118 -10.03 -20.94 -21.12
CA TYR A 118 -9.42 -20.73 -22.43
C TYR A 118 -9.10 -19.25 -22.68
N ASP A 119 -8.96 -18.47 -21.60
CA ASP A 119 -8.72 -17.03 -21.61
C ASP A 119 -9.84 -16.20 -22.25
N ASN A 120 -11.03 -16.76 -22.51
CA ASN A 120 -12.14 -15.99 -23.08
C ASN A 120 -12.85 -15.16 -22.00
N PHE A 121 -13.10 -13.90 -22.32
CA PHE A 121 -13.80 -12.97 -21.46
C PHE A 121 -14.84 -12.18 -22.26
N ALA A 122 -16.10 -12.23 -21.84
CA ALA A 122 -17.19 -11.43 -22.37
C ALA A 122 -17.56 -10.33 -21.37
N ASP A 123 -17.25 -9.08 -21.73
CA ASP A 123 -17.55 -7.87 -20.95
C ASP A 123 -19.04 -7.51 -21.07
N GLU A 124 -19.87 -8.34 -20.45
CA GLU A 124 -21.32 -8.22 -20.46
C GLU A 124 -21.85 -8.24 -19.03
N ARG A 125 -22.71 -7.29 -18.70
CA ARG A 125 -23.19 -7.10 -17.33
C ARG A 125 -24.02 -8.28 -16.82
N ASP A 126 -24.70 -8.99 -17.70
CA ASP A 126 -25.47 -10.20 -17.39
C ASP A 126 -24.59 -11.45 -17.29
N ASN A 127 -23.35 -11.41 -17.78
CA ASN A 127 -22.34 -12.44 -17.55
C ASN A 127 -21.70 -12.29 -16.15
N TYR A 128 -22.52 -12.45 -15.11
CA TYR A 128 -22.13 -12.25 -13.72
C TYR A 128 -20.93 -13.13 -13.32
N GLU A 129 -20.75 -14.31 -13.90
CA GLU A 129 -19.61 -15.18 -13.56
C GLU A 129 -18.26 -14.52 -13.84
N GLN A 130 -18.17 -13.79 -14.96
CA GLN A 130 -16.94 -13.14 -15.39
C GLN A 130 -16.87 -11.67 -14.97
N THR A 131 -18.00 -10.95 -14.95
CA THR A 131 -18.04 -9.51 -14.70
C THR A 131 -18.40 -9.11 -13.28
N GLU A 132 -18.70 -10.04 -12.36
CA GLU A 132 -18.94 -9.75 -10.94
C GLU A 132 -17.66 -9.23 -10.25
N PRO A 133 -17.67 -8.00 -9.73
CA PRO A 133 -16.64 -7.54 -8.82
C PRO A 133 -16.96 -7.99 -7.40
N ALA A 134 -15.96 -8.47 -6.66
CA ALA A 134 -16.18 -8.90 -5.28
C ALA A 134 -15.08 -8.45 -4.33
N THR A 135 -15.47 -8.13 -3.09
CA THR A 135 -14.52 -7.74 -2.03
C THR A 135 -13.49 -8.82 -1.76
N TYR A 136 -13.87 -10.09 -1.86
CA TYR A 136 -12.95 -11.22 -1.69
C TYR A 136 -11.99 -11.43 -2.89
N ASN A 137 -12.29 -10.88 -4.07
CA ASN A 137 -11.30 -10.84 -5.17
C ASN A 137 -10.20 -9.82 -4.83
N ASN A 138 -10.63 -8.63 -4.39
CA ASN A 138 -9.78 -7.49 -4.08
C ASN A 138 -8.94 -7.67 -2.81
N ALA A 139 -9.52 -8.19 -1.73
CA ALA A 139 -8.88 -8.25 -0.41
C ALA A 139 -7.49 -8.93 -0.41
N PRO A 140 -7.30 -10.15 -0.95
CA PRO A 140 -5.98 -10.77 -0.99
C PRO A 140 -5.03 -10.06 -1.98
N LEU A 141 -5.57 -9.53 -3.10
CA LEU A 141 -4.75 -8.81 -4.08
C LEU A 141 -4.11 -7.55 -3.48
N LEU A 142 -4.80 -6.83 -2.60
CA LEU A 142 -4.23 -5.65 -1.94
C LEU A 142 -2.98 -5.99 -1.14
N GLY A 143 -3.01 -7.10 -0.37
CA GLY A 143 -1.84 -7.57 0.37
C GLY A 143 -0.68 -7.97 -0.55
N LEU A 144 -1.00 -8.62 -1.67
CA LEU A 144 -0.01 -9.02 -2.66
C LEU A 144 0.63 -7.81 -3.37
N LEU A 145 -0.17 -6.83 -3.80
CA LEU A 145 0.33 -5.60 -4.41
C LEU A 145 1.21 -4.81 -3.44
N ALA A 146 0.81 -4.72 -2.16
CA ALA A 146 1.64 -4.10 -1.13
C ALA A 146 2.99 -4.82 -0.98
N ARG A 147 2.98 -6.16 -0.98
CA ARG A 147 4.20 -6.97 -0.91
C ARG A 147 5.11 -6.76 -2.12
N LEU A 148 4.57 -6.75 -3.34
CA LEU A 148 5.33 -6.54 -4.57
C LEU A 148 5.90 -5.12 -4.67
N SER A 149 5.15 -4.12 -4.22
CA SER A 149 5.59 -2.72 -4.14
C SER A 149 6.70 -2.51 -3.11
N GLY A 150 6.69 -3.28 -2.02
CA GLY A 150 7.70 -3.21 -0.95
C GLY A 150 9.11 -3.71 -1.32
N GLY A 151 9.29 -4.36 -2.48
CA GLY A 151 10.60 -4.86 -2.95
C GLY A 151 11.18 -6.02 -2.14
N HIS A 152 12.47 -6.33 -2.30
CA HIS A 152 13.19 -7.38 -1.54
C HIS A 152 13.53 -6.90 -0.13
N GLY A 153 12.54 -6.56 0.68
CA GLY A 153 12.74 -6.30 2.11
C GLY A 153 13.07 -7.60 2.84
N GLY A 154 14.14 -7.62 3.63
CA GLY A 154 14.55 -8.76 4.49
C GLY A 154 13.61 -8.99 5.67
N TYR A 155 12.31 -9.13 5.41
CA TYR A 155 11.28 -9.38 6.39
C TYR A 155 11.38 -10.84 6.87
N ASN A 156 11.88 -11.04 8.08
CA ASN A 156 11.85 -12.34 8.72
C ASN A 156 10.42 -12.59 9.25
N GLN A 157 9.69 -13.51 8.62
CA GLN A 157 8.31 -13.86 9.00
C GLN A 157 8.21 -14.91 10.12
N LEU A 158 9.34 -15.41 10.63
CA LEU A 158 9.32 -16.33 11.78
C LEU A 158 8.91 -15.57 13.04
N LEU A 159 7.78 -15.94 13.63
CA LEU A 159 7.41 -15.48 14.96
C LEU A 159 8.52 -15.89 15.95
N PRO A 160 9.01 -14.98 16.81
CA PRO A 160 9.88 -15.39 17.90
C PRO A 160 9.08 -16.31 18.84
N VAL A 161 9.59 -17.50 19.11
CA VAL A 161 9.05 -18.38 20.16
C VAL A 161 9.18 -17.63 21.49
N VAL A 162 8.06 -17.22 22.06
CA VAL A 162 8.01 -16.54 23.36
C VAL A 162 8.12 -17.61 24.45
N VAL A 163 9.30 -17.76 25.04
CA VAL A 163 9.46 -18.42 26.34
C VAL A 163 9.20 -17.34 27.40
N PRO A 164 8.22 -17.49 28.32
CA PRO A 164 7.95 -16.47 29.33
C PRO A 164 9.15 -16.32 30.28
N GLY A 165 9.80 -15.16 30.25
CA GLY A 165 10.79 -14.76 31.25
C GLY A 165 10.14 -14.09 32.47
N PRO A 166 10.85 -13.98 33.61
CA PRO A 166 10.28 -13.50 34.87
C PRO A 166 9.86 -12.03 34.80
N ILE A 167 8.78 -11.70 35.52
CA ILE A 167 8.20 -10.36 35.60
C ILE A 167 9.13 -9.42 36.39
N GLU A 168 9.77 -8.47 35.72
CA GLU A 168 10.45 -7.33 36.39
C GLU A 168 9.50 -6.15 36.63
N LYS A 169 9.60 -5.57 37.83
CA LYS A 169 8.75 -4.47 38.32
C LYS A 169 9.12 -3.13 37.67
N LYS A 170 8.11 -2.39 37.23
CA LYS A 170 8.23 -1.06 36.60
C LYS A 170 8.49 0.04 37.64
N PRO A 171 9.44 0.97 37.43
CA PRO A 171 9.60 2.16 38.30
C PRO A 171 8.57 3.25 37.99
N ALA A 172 8.27 4.05 39.03
CA ALA A 172 7.27 5.12 39.04
C ALA A 172 7.62 6.34 38.15
N PRO A 173 6.63 7.19 37.78
CA PRO A 173 6.84 8.32 36.88
C PRO A 173 7.39 9.56 37.60
N GLN A 174 8.43 10.18 37.04
CA GLN A 174 8.91 11.51 37.44
C GLN A 174 8.30 12.63 36.57
N SER A 175 8.20 13.82 37.14
CA SER A 175 7.42 14.97 36.67
C SER A 175 8.28 16.17 36.21
N LYS A 176 7.61 17.06 35.44
CA LYS A 176 7.95 18.45 35.03
C LYS A 176 8.88 18.59 33.80
N VAL A 177 8.86 19.64 32.97
CA VAL A 177 8.42 21.05 33.07
C VAL A 177 7.97 21.55 31.68
N THR A 178 7.01 22.47 31.61
CA THR A 178 6.67 23.26 30.41
C THR A 178 7.50 24.56 30.36
N PRO A 179 8.14 24.93 29.23
CA PRO A 179 8.56 26.31 28.99
C PRO A 179 7.59 27.07 28.07
N ALA A 180 7.40 28.34 28.42
CA ALA A 180 6.61 29.37 27.72
C ALA A 180 7.32 29.91 26.45
N PRO A 181 6.65 30.74 25.62
CA PRO A 181 6.94 30.90 24.20
C PRO A 181 7.84 32.11 23.86
N ALA A 182 8.65 31.96 22.80
CA ALA A 182 8.88 32.91 21.71
C ALA A 182 10.20 32.58 20.98
N SER A 183 10.17 32.47 19.65
CA SER A 183 11.19 33.02 18.72
C SER A 183 11.01 32.43 17.31
N THR A 184 10.97 33.33 16.32
CA THR A 184 11.25 33.13 14.89
C THR A 184 10.76 31.81 14.29
N SER A 185 9.52 31.78 13.77
CA SER A 185 8.99 30.59 13.12
C SER A 185 9.79 30.29 11.84
N ALA A 186 10.73 29.34 11.93
CA ALA A 186 11.36 28.76 10.76
C ALA A 186 10.26 28.34 9.75
N PRO A 187 10.46 28.59 8.45
CA PRO A 187 9.44 28.34 7.42
C PRO A 187 9.09 26.85 7.29
N ILE A 188 9.92 25.97 7.84
CA ILE A 188 9.72 24.53 7.91
C ILE A 188 9.88 24.10 9.35
N SER A 189 8.93 23.32 9.87
CA SER A 189 9.04 22.70 11.20
C SER A 189 9.07 21.20 11.12
N ILE A 190 9.91 20.57 11.94
CA ILE A 190 10.02 19.12 12.06
C ILE A 190 9.55 18.72 13.45
N ALA A 191 8.61 17.77 13.52
CA ALA A 191 8.17 17.16 14.77
C ALA A 191 8.43 15.66 14.70
N GLN A 192 9.08 15.10 15.72
CA GLN A 192 9.34 13.66 15.83
C GLN A 192 8.50 13.07 16.98
N LYS A 193 7.83 11.94 16.73
CA LYS A 193 7.03 11.22 17.73
C LYS A 193 7.40 9.75 17.73
N MET A 194 7.83 9.23 18.89
CA MET A 194 7.92 7.79 19.08
C MET A 194 6.51 7.20 19.07
N THR A 195 6.26 6.26 18.17
CA THR A 195 4.93 5.65 17.99
C THR A 195 4.83 4.25 18.58
N THR A 196 5.92 3.49 18.53
CA THR A 196 5.96 2.10 19.01
C THR A 196 7.37 1.74 19.42
N THR A 197 7.49 0.82 20.38
CA THR A 197 8.75 0.20 20.76
C THR A 197 8.54 -1.31 20.90
N TRP A 198 9.55 -2.09 20.52
CA TRP A 198 9.53 -3.54 20.66
C TRP A 198 10.94 -4.07 20.84
N ILE A 199 11.06 -5.27 21.39
CA ILE A 199 12.34 -5.96 21.54
C ILE A 199 12.43 -7.03 20.44
N ALA A 200 13.55 -7.04 19.71
CA ALA A 200 13.86 -8.07 18.74
C ALA A 200 15.30 -8.55 18.94
N LYS A 201 15.49 -9.86 19.14
CA LYS A 201 16.82 -10.49 19.38
C LYS A 201 17.60 -9.84 20.54
N GLY A 202 16.92 -9.55 21.66
CA GLY A 202 17.54 -8.91 22.83
C GLY A 202 17.89 -7.44 22.66
N LYS A 203 17.52 -6.81 21.53
CA LYS A 203 17.74 -5.39 21.26
C LYS A 203 16.42 -4.65 21.17
N THR A 204 16.30 -3.52 21.86
CA THR A 204 15.12 -2.65 21.78
C THR A 204 15.16 -1.82 20.50
N TYR A 205 14.06 -1.83 19.76
CA TYR A 205 13.82 -1.01 18.58
C TYR A 205 12.71 -0.01 18.86
N TYR A 206 12.81 1.12 18.18
CA TYR A 206 11.88 2.23 18.28
C TYR A 206 11.43 2.63 16.87
N ARG A 207 10.12 2.80 16.69
CA ARG A 207 9.53 3.40 15.48
C ARG A 207 9.19 4.85 15.77
N TYR A 208 9.78 5.74 14.99
CA TYR A 208 9.48 7.17 15.02
C TYR A 208 8.70 7.57 13.77
N SER A 209 7.62 8.34 13.97
CA SER A 209 6.90 9.06 12.93
C SER A 209 7.33 10.53 12.98
N ILE A 210 7.62 11.10 11.82
CA ILE A 210 8.20 12.43 11.67
C ILE A 210 7.32 13.23 10.73
N THR A 211 6.87 14.37 11.22
CA THR A 211 6.04 15.30 10.45
C THR A 211 6.87 16.52 10.10
N VAL A 212 7.03 16.76 8.80
CA VAL A 212 7.65 17.97 8.25
C VAL A 212 6.53 18.87 7.75
N THR A 213 6.37 20.05 8.33
CA THR A 213 5.30 20.99 7.99
C THR A 213 5.87 22.21 7.31
N ASN A 214 5.32 22.57 6.15
CA ASN A 214 5.57 23.85 5.51
C ASN A 214 4.73 24.92 6.22
N LYS A 215 5.38 25.74 7.04
CA LYS A 215 4.77 26.88 7.75
C LYS A 215 4.89 28.19 6.97
N SER A 216 5.54 28.18 5.81
CA SER A 216 5.63 29.36 4.96
C SER A 216 4.31 29.61 4.23
N ALA A 217 4.13 30.83 3.73
CA ALA A 217 3.02 31.19 2.85
C ALA A 217 3.22 30.70 1.40
N LYS A 218 4.39 30.13 1.08
CA LYS A 218 4.82 29.76 -0.27
C LYS A 218 4.85 28.25 -0.45
N GLU A 219 4.83 27.79 -1.69
CA GLU A 219 4.94 26.37 -1.99
C GLU A 219 6.40 25.93 -1.84
N LEU A 220 6.62 24.84 -1.12
CA LEU A 220 7.95 24.25 -0.94
C LEU A 220 8.20 23.27 -2.08
N LYS A 221 9.02 23.65 -3.06
CA LYS A 221 9.30 22.82 -4.24
C LYS A 221 10.34 21.74 -3.95
N ASP A 222 11.41 22.12 -3.27
CA ASP A 222 12.47 21.18 -2.89
C ASP A 222 12.80 21.30 -1.41
N ILE A 223 13.11 20.15 -0.81
CA ILE A 223 13.67 20.06 0.52
C ILE A 223 14.81 19.05 0.50
N LYS A 224 15.89 19.35 1.21
CA LYS A 224 16.92 18.38 1.59
C LYS A 224 16.99 18.33 3.10
N LEU A 225 16.87 17.11 3.63
CA LEU A 225 16.97 16.78 5.04
C LEU A 225 18.30 16.08 5.29
N SER A 226 19.00 16.51 6.33
CA SER A 226 20.13 15.79 6.90
C SER A 226 19.63 14.93 8.04
N ILE A 227 19.94 13.63 8.00
CA ILE A 227 19.54 12.67 9.03
C ILE A 227 20.80 11.95 9.50
N SER A 228 21.15 12.12 10.77
CA SER A 228 22.32 11.49 11.39
C SER A 228 21.91 10.64 12.61
N LYS A 229 22.81 9.74 13.05
CA LYS A 229 22.52 8.71 14.07
C LYS A 229 21.33 7.80 13.71
N LEU A 230 21.05 7.65 12.42
CA LEU A 230 20.09 6.69 11.90
C LEU A 230 20.83 5.39 11.57
N TYR A 231 20.48 4.32 12.28
CA TYR A 231 21.13 3.00 12.17
C TYR A 231 20.17 1.94 11.63
N GLY A 232 19.08 2.36 11.01
CA GLY A 232 18.06 1.45 10.51
C GLY A 232 17.28 2.06 9.34
N PRO A 233 16.27 1.34 8.84
CA PRO A 233 15.53 1.73 7.65
C PRO A 233 14.67 2.97 7.88
N LEU A 234 14.50 3.75 6.80
CA LEU A 234 13.66 4.93 6.72
C LEU A 234 12.75 4.82 5.49
N TRP A 235 11.50 5.26 5.62
CA TRP A 235 10.48 5.25 4.58
C TRP A 235 9.79 6.61 4.50
N GLY A 236 9.34 6.99 3.30
CA GLY A 236 8.62 8.25 3.06
C GLY A 236 9.49 9.40 2.55
N LEU A 237 10.79 9.16 2.30
CA LEU A 237 11.71 10.09 1.66
C LEU A 237 12.55 9.39 0.58
N THR A 238 13.02 10.14 -0.40
CA THR A 238 13.98 9.65 -1.41
C THR A 238 15.40 10.03 -0.99
N LYS A 239 16.33 9.07 -0.97
CA LYS A 239 17.74 9.37 -0.69
C LYS A 239 18.39 10.02 -1.93
N SER A 240 19.04 11.17 -1.74
CA SER A 240 19.75 11.93 -2.77
C SER A 240 21.15 12.30 -2.24
N GLY A 241 22.15 11.52 -2.66
CA GLY A 241 23.52 11.61 -2.13
C GLY A 241 23.55 11.37 -0.62
N ASN A 242 24.04 12.37 0.13
CA ASN A 242 24.12 12.36 1.60
C ASN A 242 22.89 12.98 2.28
N SER A 243 21.84 13.31 1.53
CA SER A 243 20.63 13.96 2.02
C SER A 243 19.38 13.18 1.64
N TYR A 244 18.24 13.57 2.22
CA TYR A 244 16.93 13.01 1.90
C TYR A 244 16.01 14.10 1.35
N ALA A 245 15.33 13.81 0.26
CA ALA A 245 14.40 14.72 -0.40
C ALA A 245 12.97 14.15 -0.38
N PHE A 246 12.05 14.89 -0.99
CA PHE A 246 10.69 14.41 -1.21
C PHE A 246 10.66 13.01 -1.84
N PRO A 247 9.66 12.19 -1.50
CA PRO A 247 9.46 10.93 -2.19
C PRO A 247 9.16 11.20 -3.68
N SER A 248 9.52 10.26 -4.56
CA SER A 248 9.48 10.47 -6.02
C SER A 248 8.11 10.83 -6.60
N TRP A 249 7.02 10.55 -5.87
CA TRP A 249 5.64 10.87 -6.24
C TRP A 249 5.19 12.26 -5.79
N MET A 250 6.00 12.98 -5.00
CA MET A 250 5.69 14.33 -4.51
C MET A 250 6.65 15.34 -5.13
N SER A 251 6.11 16.27 -5.93
CA SER A 251 6.87 17.35 -6.56
C SER A 251 7.01 18.60 -5.69
N SER A 252 6.21 18.72 -4.63
CA SER A 252 6.16 19.90 -3.77
C SER A 252 5.28 19.70 -2.52
N LEU A 253 5.40 20.61 -1.56
CA LEU A 253 4.57 20.66 -0.35
C LEU A 253 3.90 22.05 -0.20
N PRO A 254 2.57 22.16 -0.37
CA PRO A 254 1.85 23.43 -0.26
C PRO A 254 1.93 24.09 1.13
N ALA A 255 1.65 25.39 1.20
CA ALA A 255 1.59 26.14 2.43
C ALA A 255 0.62 25.51 3.45
N GLY A 256 1.07 25.34 4.69
CA GLY A 256 0.30 24.74 5.79
C GLY A 256 0.14 23.22 5.71
N LYS A 257 0.69 22.55 4.69
CA LYS A 257 0.64 21.08 4.56
C LYS A 257 1.86 20.42 5.20
N SER A 258 1.70 19.13 5.46
CA SER A 258 2.72 18.31 6.10
C SER A 258 3.02 17.05 5.29
N LEU A 259 4.28 16.65 5.31
CA LEU A 259 4.77 15.34 4.87
C LEU A 259 5.07 14.50 6.10
N GLU A 260 4.65 13.24 6.10
CA GLU A 260 5.03 12.27 7.12
C GLU A 260 6.01 11.24 6.56
N PHE A 261 7.06 10.95 7.32
CA PHE A 261 7.98 9.85 7.05
C PHE A 261 8.31 9.11 8.34
N VAL A 262 8.83 7.89 8.23
CA VAL A 262 9.00 6.98 9.37
C VAL A 262 10.39 6.36 9.32
N TYR A 263 11.02 6.19 10.47
CA TYR A 263 12.19 5.33 10.59
C TYR A 263 12.09 4.38 11.78
N ILE A 264 12.85 3.30 11.67
CA ILE A 264 13.00 2.30 12.72
C ILE A 264 14.48 2.12 12.98
N HIS A 265 14.90 2.21 14.24
CA HIS A 265 16.26 1.87 14.65
C HIS A 265 16.31 1.45 16.11
N SER A 266 17.49 1.01 16.55
CA SER A 266 17.73 0.49 17.90
C SER A 266 18.49 1.46 18.81
N ALA A 267 18.29 2.76 18.61
CA ALA A 267 18.97 3.82 19.35
C ALA A 267 17.94 4.88 19.79
N SER A 268 18.39 5.90 20.52
CA SER A 268 17.62 7.12 20.74
C SER A 268 17.34 7.82 19.41
N ALA A 269 16.25 8.60 19.34
CA ALA A 269 15.81 9.33 18.16
C ALA A 269 16.97 9.90 17.31
N ALA A 270 16.86 9.73 15.99
CA ALA A 270 17.81 10.26 15.03
C ALA A 270 17.77 11.80 15.04
N ASP A 271 18.91 12.41 14.74
CA ASP A 271 19.03 13.86 14.61
C ASP A 271 18.62 14.25 13.18
N ILE A 272 17.60 15.09 13.06
CA ILE A 272 16.99 15.48 11.79
C ILE A 272 17.00 17.00 11.68
N SER A 273 17.57 17.51 10.59
CA SER A 273 17.59 18.94 10.28
C SER A 273 17.34 19.20 8.80
N VAL A 274 16.88 20.42 8.49
CA VAL A 274 16.77 20.87 7.10
C VAL A 274 18.14 21.38 6.65
N SER A 275 18.72 20.76 5.63
CA SER A 275 20.00 21.21 5.07
C SER A 275 19.82 22.28 4.00
N SER A 276 18.76 22.20 3.19
CA SER A 276 18.42 23.23 2.20
C SER A 276 16.96 23.11 1.78
N TYR A 277 16.37 24.19 1.25
CA TYR A 277 15.01 24.17 0.70
C TYR A 277 14.80 25.28 -0.36
N SER A 278 13.78 25.12 -1.21
CA SER A 278 13.35 26.13 -2.20
C SER A 278 11.87 26.47 -2.01
N LEU A 279 11.55 27.77 -1.90
CA LEU A 279 10.17 28.27 -1.82
C LEU A 279 9.85 29.06 -3.09
N THR A 280 8.68 28.80 -3.68
CA THR A 280 8.13 29.57 -4.81
C THR A 280 6.89 30.33 -4.38
#